data_AF-A0A2G6N2V3-F1
#
_entry.id   AF-A0A2G6N2V3-F1
#
_cell.length_a   1.000
_cell.length_b   1.000
_cell.length_c   1.000
_cell.angle_alpha   90.00
_cell.angle_beta   90.00
_cell.angle_gamma   90.00
#
_symmetry.space_group_name_H-M   'P 1'
#
loop_
_entity.id
_entity.type
_entity.pdbx_description
1 polymer ?
#
loop_
_entity_poly.entity_id
_entity_poly.type
_entity_poly.pdbx_seq_one_letter_code
_entity_poly.pdbx_strand_id
1 'polypeptide(L)'
;MTDMMKHHRRISRCLYLMGIAVIALMAGNGCGQYQLAGFNKHAARGDHAWIAGQAIDCRQPSETCSRLHCFKGEACLKLADAGIRPPVNYHCAINEFTTGLALLSEEATGNERLRCQELLCQALTHAQQAQVSQTADRVLATAKALYRLSPGSVPAHYYLSRARLMEIQNMPHPHGTAARIPACIRLKRTTTDVLSMIQSAEHQPPPQWDRFAEKYQRLAFDLGEALGMLNCR
;
A
#
# COMPACT_ATOMS: atom_id res chain seq x y z
N MET A 1 62.21 7.11 -30.56
CA MET A 1 61.12 6.61 -31.44
C MET A 1 60.15 5.65 -30.72
N THR A 2 60.18 5.56 -29.39
CA THR A 2 59.36 4.64 -28.57
C THR A 2 58.25 5.32 -27.77
N ASP A 3 58.19 6.65 -27.73
CA ASP A 3 57.20 7.39 -26.91
C ASP A 3 55.84 7.60 -27.59
N MET A 4 55.79 7.68 -28.93
CA MET A 4 54.54 7.90 -29.66
C MET A 4 53.56 6.71 -29.61
N MET A 5 54.02 5.49 -29.32
CA MET A 5 53.14 4.31 -29.24
C MET A 5 52.38 4.17 -27.91
N LYS A 6 52.83 4.85 -26.84
CA LYS A 6 52.18 4.75 -25.51
C LYS A 6 50.89 5.55 -25.43
N HIS A 7 50.78 6.65 -26.19
CA HIS A 7 49.61 7.54 -26.13
C HIS A 7 48.37 6.95 -26.81
N HIS A 8 48.52 6.22 -27.92
CA HIS A 8 47.41 5.57 -28.62
C HIS A 8 46.75 4.43 -27.81
N ARG A 9 47.52 3.69 -27.00
CA ARG A 9 46.98 2.60 -26.16
C ARG A 9 46.15 3.12 -24.98
N ARG A 10 46.40 4.34 -24.49
CA ARG A 10 45.60 4.95 -23.40
C ARG A 10 44.24 5.45 -23.90
N ILE A 11 44.19 6.07 -25.08
CA ILE A 11 42.95 6.59 -25.66
C ILE A 11 42.00 5.44 -26.06
N SER A 12 42.54 4.38 -26.66
CA SER A 12 41.74 3.20 -27.05
C SER A 12 41.14 2.45 -25.85
N ARG A 13 41.87 2.36 -24.72
CA ARG A 13 41.34 1.77 -23.48
C ARG A 13 40.22 2.60 -22.83
N CYS A 14 40.30 3.94 -22.86
CA CYS A 14 39.22 4.79 -22.36
C CYS A 14 37.94 4.69 -23.21
N LEU A 15 38.06 4.63 -24.53
CA LEU A 15 36.91 4.47 -25.43
C LEU A 15 36.22 3.11 -25.25
N TYR A 16 37.00 2.04 -25.06
CA TYR A 16 36.45 0.71 -24.83
C TYR A 16 35.74 0.59 -23.47
N LEU A 17 36.31 1.18 -22.42
CA LEU A 17 35.68 1.22 -21.10
C LEU A 17 34.40 2.07 -21.08
N MET A 18 34.38 3.21 -21.79
CA MET A 18 33.15 4.00 -21.94
C MET A 18 32.09 3.26 -22.77
N GLY A 19 32.47 2.55 -23.84
CA GLY A 19 31.54 1.75 -24.63
C GLY A 19 30.87 0.61 -23.84
N ILE A 20 31.65 -0.12 -23.04
CA ILE A 20 31.12 -1.20 -22.17
C ILE A 20 30.20 -0.64 -21.08
N ALA A 21 30.56 0.50 -20.47
CA ALA A 21 29.73 1.14 -19.45
C ALA A 21 28.36 1.58 -20.00
N VAL A 22 28.31 2.12 -21.23
CA VAL A 22 27.07 2.54 -21.87
C VAL A 22 26.16 1.35 -22.22
N ILE A 23 26.72 0.25 -22.72
CA ILE A 23 25.94 -0.97 -23.04
C ILE A 23 25.39 -1.63 -21.76
N ALA A 24 26.18 -1.66 -20.68
CA ALA A 24 25.73 -2.18 -19.39
C ALA A 24 24.62 -1.31 -18.75
N LEU A 25 24.67 0.02 -18.94
CA LEU A 25 23.62 0.93 -18.49
C LEU A 25 22.31 0.79 -19.27
N MET A 26 22.36 0.41 -20.55
CA MET A 26 21.15 0.19 -21.36
C MET A 26 20.49 -1.17 -21.10
N ALA A 27 21.27 -2.21 -20.78
CA ALA A 27 20.72 -3.55 -20.50
C ALA A 27 19.89 -3.60 -19.20
N GLY A 28 20.17 -2.73 -18.23
CA GLY A 28 19.46 -2.72 -16.93
C GLY A 28 17.99 -2.27 -16.99
N ASN A 29 17.60 -1.49 -18.00
CA ASN A 29 16.26 -0.89 -18.07
C ASN A 29 15.23 -1.68 -18.90
N GLY A 30 15.68 -2.65 -19.71
CA GLY A 30 14.80 -3.37 -20.64
C GLY A 30 13.96 -4.48 -20.00
N CYS A 31 14.51 -5.21 -19.02
CA CYS A 31 13.85 -6.41 -18.48
C CYS A 31 12.56 -6.12 -17.71
N GLY A 32 12.47 -4.98 -17.01
CA GLY A 32 11.30 -4.61 -16.21
C GLY A 32 10.05 -4.39 -17.05
N GLN A 33 10.17 -3.82 -18.25
CA GLN A 33 9.03 -3.55 -19.13
C GLN A 33 8.40 -4.84 -19.66
N TYR A 34 9.22 -5.82 -20.06
CA TYR A 34 8.72 -7.14 -20.50
C TYR A 34 8.02 -7.88 -19.36
N GLN A 35 8.59 -7.84 -18.15
CA GLN A 35 7.97 -8.44 -16.99
C GLN A 35 6.63 -7.78 -16.66
N LEU A 36 6.56 -6.44 -16.75
CA LEU A 36 5.33 -5.69 -16.48
C LEU A 36 4.24 -6.02 -17.50
N ALA A 37 4.58 -6.15 -18.79
CA ALA A 37 3.66 -6.61 -19.82
C ALA A 37 3.11 -8.02 -19.52
N GLY A 38 3.98 -8.93 -19.05
CA GLY A 38 3.58 -10.27 -18.59
C GLY A 38 2.60 -10.22 -17.42
N PHE A 39 2.90 -9.41 -16.40
CA PHE A 39 2.03 -9.22 -15.23
C PHE A 39 0.66 -8.67 -15.64
N ASN A 40 0.62 -7.65 -16.51
CA ASN A 40 -0.64 -7.09 -17.02
C ASN A 40 -1.48 -8.17 -17.72
N LYS A 41 -0.87 -8.99 -18.58
CA LYS A 41 -1.57 -10.07 -19.30
C LYS A 41 -2.15 -11.11 -18.34
N HIS A 42 -1.38 -11.55 -17.35
CA HIS A 42 -1.84 -12.50 -16.34
C HIS A 42 -2.89 -11.90 -15.40
N ALA A 43 -2.76 -10.62 -15.04
CA ALA A 43 -3.72 -9.93 -14.20
C ALA A 43 -5.08 -9.81 -14.90
N ALA A 44 -5.08 -9.53 -16.21
CA ALA A 44 -6.30 -9.50 -17.03
C ALA A 44 -7.01 -10.86 -17.12
N ARG A 45 -6.30 -11.98 -16.90
CA ARG A 45 -6.86 -13.34 -16.85
C ARG A 45 -7.23 -13.81 -15.43
N GLY A 46 -6.93 -13.00 -14.41
CA GLY A 46 -7.11 -13.42 -13.01
C GLY A 46 -6.07 -14.45 -12.52
N ASP A 47 -4.93 -14.59 -13.20
CA ASP A 47 -3.87 -15.57 -12.89
C ASP A 47 -3.02 -15.14 -11.68
N HIS A 48 -3.65 -14.84 -10.54
CA HIS A 48 -3.00 -14.27 -9.36
C HIS A 48 -1.94 -15.21 -8.76
N ALA A 49 -2.15 -16.53 -8.81
CA ALA A 49 -1.17 -17.51 -8.35
C ALA A 49 0.13 -17.44 -9.16
N TRP A 50 0.03 -17.22 -10.48
CA TRP A 50 1.20 -17.08 -11.33
C TRP A 50 1.99 -15.82 -10.98
N ILE A 51 1.30 -14.67 -10.87
CA ILE A 51 1.93 -13.38 -10.55
C ILE A 51 2.61 -13.43 -9.18
N ALA A 52 1.91 -13.93 -8.16
CA ALA A 52 2.44 -14.06 -6.80
C ALA A 52 3.69 -14.96 -6.74
N GLY A 53 3.79 -15.95 -7.63
CA GLY A 53 4.93 -16.85 -7.74
C GLY A 53 6.15 -16.29 -8.48
N GLN A 54 6.05 -15.13 -9.13
CA GLN A 54 7.17 -14.57 -9.89
C GLN A 54 8.20 -13.87 -8.98
N ALA A 55 9.47 -14.07 -9.28
CA ALA A 55 10.55 -13.22 -8.77
C ALA A 55 10.50 -11.85 -9.46
N ILE A 56 10.81 -10.78 -8.75
CA ILE A 56 10.96 -9.42 -9.32
C ILE A 56 12.45 -9.08 -9.25
N ASP A 57 13.06 -8.90 -10.42
CA ASP A 57 14.53 -8.75 -10.50
C ASP A 57 15.00 -7.30 -10.46
N CYS A 58 14.07 -6.34 -10.61
CA CYS A 58 14.39 -4.94 -10.52
C CYS A 58 14.66 -4.52 -9.07
N ARG A 59 15.69 -3.69 -8.86
CA ARG A 59 16.07 -3.17 -7.53
C ARG A 59 16.25 -1.66 -7.50
N GLN A 60 16.24 -1.02 -8.66
CA GLN A 60 16.44 0.42 -8.78
C GLN A 60 15.09 1.16 -8.67
N PRO A 61 15.04 2.30 -7.96
CA PRO A 61 13.85 3.14 -7.91
C PRO A 61 13.39 3.50 -9.33
N SER A 62 12.18 3.08 -9.68
CA SER A 62 11.54 3.36 -10.96
C SER A 62 10.04 3.06 -10.86
N GLU A 63 9.24 3.78 -11.63
CA GLU A 63 7.79 3.55 -11.70
C GLU A 63 7.47 2.11 -12.13
N THR A 64 8.23 1.58 -13.10
CA THR A 64 8.06 0.19 -13.57
C THR A 64 8.34 -0.83 -12.47
N CYS A 65 9.42 -0.65 -11.70
CA CYS A 65 9.73 -1.57 -10.62
C CYS A 65 8.72 -1.50 -9.49
N SER A 66 8.34 -0.28 -9.08
CA SER A 66 7.25 -0.08 -8.13
C SER A 66 5.97 -0.78 -8.57
N ARG A 67 5.57 -0.61 -9.83
CA ARG A 67 4.33 -1.18 -10.36
C ARG A 67 4.36 -2.71 -10.40
N LEU A 68 5.50 -3.33 -10.70
CA LEU A 68 5.68 -4.78 -10.59
C LEU A 68 5.42 -5.28 -9.16
N HIS A 69 6.01 -4.61 -8.18
CA HIS A 69 5.80 -4.91 -6.76
C HIS A 69 4.33 -4.69 -6.34
N CYS A 70 3.70 -3.60 -6.75
CA CYS A 70 2.28 -3.35 -6.47
C CYS A 70 1.36 -4.41 -7.11
N PHE A 71 1.64 -4.87 -8.35
CA PHE A 71 0.88 -5.95 -8.97
C PHE A 71 1.02 -7.28 -8.24
N LYS A 72 2.25 -7.62 -7.83
CA LYS A 72 2.49 -8.84 -7.05
C LYS A 72 1.82 -8.77 -5.68
N GLY A 73 1.87 -7.61 -5.04
CA GLY A 73 1.14 -7.33 -3.81
C GLY A 73 -0.37 -7.54 -3.96
N GLU A 74 -0.97 -7.01 -5.04
CA GLU A 74 -2.40 -7.19 -5.33
C GLU A 74 -2.75 -8.66 -5.57
N ALA A 75 -1.91 -9.40 -6.31
CA ALA A 75 -2.09 -10.81 -6.54
C ALA A 75 -2.04 -11.61 -5.23
N CYS A 76 -1.05 -11.34 -4.37
CA CYS A 76 -0.95 -11.95 -3.04
C CYS A 76 -2.17 -11.61 -2.16
N LEU A 77 -2.64 -10.36 -2.16
CA LEU A 77 -3.84 -9.96 -1.40
C LEU A 77 -5.08 -10.73 -1.87
N LYS A 78 -5.30 -10.85 -3.18
CA LYS A 78 -6.44 -11.60 -3.73
C LYS A 78 -6.40 -13.09 -3.38
N LEU A 79 -5.21 -13.70 -3.36
CA LEU A 79 -5.07 -15.09 -2.91
C LEU A 79 -5.36 -15.25 -1.41
N ALA A 80 -4.92 -14.28 -0.58
CA ALA A 80 -5.21 -14.29 0.86
C ALA A 80 -6.71 -14.16 1.14
N ASP A 81 -7.38 -13.21 0.47
CA ASP A 81 -8.82 -12.97 0.59
C ASP A 81 -9.65 -14.16 0.07
N ALA A 82 -9.11 -14.95 -0.87
CA ALA A 82 -9.69 -16.21 -1.32
C ALA A 82 -9.44 -17.41 -0.37
N GLY A 83 -8.83 -17.17 0.81
CA GLY A 83 -8.53 -18.22 1.79
C GLY A 83 -7.31 -19.08 1.46
N ILE A 84 -6.55 -18.77 0.40
CA ILE A 84 -5.37 -19.53 0.01
C ILE A 84 -4.21 -19.08 0.88
N ARG A 85 -3.76 -19.94 1.81
CA ARG A 85 -2.62 -19.71 2.73
C ARG A 85 -2.59 -18.26 3.28
N PRO A 86 -3.64 -17.78 3.97
CA PRO A 86 -3.81 -16.35 4.25
C PRO A 86 -2.63 -15.69 4.98
N PRO A 87 -2.02 -16.30 6.02
CA PRO A 87 -0.86 -15.68 6.69
C PRO A 87 0.32 -15.42 5.76
N VAL A 88 0.62 -16.37 4.86
CA VAL A 88 1.72 -16.27 3.90
C VAL A 88 1.42 -15.19 2.86
N ASN A 89 0.21 -15.18 2.34
CA ASN A 89 -0.18 -14.27 1.27
C ASN A 89 -0.43 -12.83 1.75
N TYR A 90 -0.94 -12.63 2.97
CA TYR A 90 -0.95 -11.29 3.58
C TYR A 90 0.47 -10.76 3.82
N HIS A 91 1.39 -11.60 4.30
CA HIS A 91 2.79 -11.20 4.46
C HIS A 91 3.43 -10.81 3.13
N CYS A 92 3.23 -11.62 2.08
CA CYS A 92 3.64 -11.28 0.71
C CYS A 92 3.06 -9.92 0.29
N ALA A 93 1.74 -9.73 0.39
CA ALA A 93 1.08 -8.50 -0.05
C ALA A 93 1.67 -7.27 0.63
N ILE A 94 1.80 -7.31 1.96
CA ILE A 94 2.32 -6.20 2.76
C ILE A 94 3.77 -5.87 2.37
N ASN A 95 4.63 -6.88 2.21
CA ASN A 95 6.03 -6.66 1.83
C ASN A 95 6.13 -6.06 0.43
N GLU A 96 5.41 -6.63 -0.54
CA GLU A 96 5.46 -6.20 -1.93
C GLU A 96 4.91 -4.77 -2.09
N PHE A 97 3.79 -4.41 -1.44
CA PHE A 97 3.32 -3.02 -1.45
C PHE A 97 4.29 -2.05 -0.75
N THR A 98 4.87 -2.45 0.38
CA THR A 98 5.86 -1.61 1.09
C THR A 98 7.07 -1.34 0.20
N THR A 99 7.60 -2.38 -0.45
CA THR A 99 8.72 -2.27 -1.39
C THR A 99 8.33 -1.42 -2.60
N GLY A 100 7.16 -1.65 -3.20
CA GLY A 100 6.68 -0.89 -4.35
C GLY A 100 6.56 0.61 -4.04
N LEU A 101 6.02 0.98 -2.88
CA LEU A 101 5.92 2.37 -2.44
C LEU A 101 7.30 3.00 -2.19
N ALA A 102 8.26 2.24 -1.66
CA ALA A 102 9.63 2.73 -1.43
C ALA A 102 10.43 2.94 -2.73
N LEU A 103 10.03 2.29 -3.82
CA LEU A 103 10.67 2.41 -5.13
C LEU A 103 10.03 3.47 -6.03
N LEU A 104 8.91 4.09 -5.63
CA LEU A 104 8.33 5.21 -6.36
C LEU A 104 9.20 6.45 -6.19
N SER A 105 9.57 7.06 -7.30
CA SER A 105 10.12 8.43 -7.27
C SER A 105 9.07 9.40 -6.74
N GLU A 106 9.53 10.53 -6.19
CA GLU A 106 8.65 11.63 -5.77
C GLU A 106 7.84 12.22 -6.94
N GLU A 107 8.35 12.08 -8.16
CA GLU A 107 7.75 12.56 -9.41
C GLU A 107 6.72 11.59 -10.03
N ALA A 108 6.61 10.36 -9.50
CA ALA A 108 5.67 9.37 -10.03
C ALA A 108 4.22 9.89 -9.96
N THR A 109 3.39 9.47 -10.92
CA THR A 109 2.00 9.93 -11.00
C THR A 109 1.26 9.64 -9.70
N GLY A 110 0.51 10.62 -9.18
CA GLY A 110 -0.18 10.51 -7.89
C GLY A 110 -1.16 9.33 -7.83
N ASN A 111 -1.68 8.88 -8.97
CA ASN A 111 -2.68 7.82 -9.06
C ASN A 111 -2.12 6.42 -8.77
N GLU A 112 -0.93 6.08 -9.27
CA GLU A 112 -0.33 4.77 -9.01
C GLU A 112 0.09 4.64 -7.54
N ARG A 113 0.71 5.70 -7.00
CA ARG A 113 1.04 5.80 -5.58
C ARG A 113 -0.21 5.65 -4.71
N LEU A 114 -1.29 6.37 -5.07
CA LEU A 114 -2.56 6.32 -4.35
C LEU A 114 -3.15 4.91 -4.33
N ARG A 115 -3.23 4.23 -5.49
CA ARG A 115 -3.76 2.87 -5.58
C ARG A 115 -2.92 1.87 -4.77
N CYS A 116 -1.60 1.92 -4.88
CA CYS A 116 -0.72 1.00 -4.15
C CYS A 116 -0.80 1.24 -2.63
N GLN A 117 -0.89 2.50 -2.19
CA GLN A 117 -1.09 2.86 -0.79
C GLN A 117 -2.45 2.39 -0.25
N GLU A 118 -3.52 2.51 -1.04
CA GLU A 118 -4.84 2.02 -0.67
C GLU A 118 -4.84 0.51 -0.45
N LEU A 119 -4.23 -0.24 -1.37
CA LEU A 119 -4.13 -1.70 -1.26
C LEU A 119 -3.25 -2.14 -0.07
N LEU A 120 -2.22 -1.36 0.29
CA LEU A 120 -1.47 -1.60 1.53
C LEU A 120 -2.35 -1.40 2.78
N CYS A 121 -3.21 -0.37 2.80
CA CYS A 121 -4.17 -0.18 3.89
C CYS A 121 -5.13 -1.37 4.01
N GLN A 122 -5.63 -1.86 2.86
CA GLN A 122 -6.49 -3.04 2.80
C GLN A 122 -5.78 -4.27 3.35
N ALA A 123 -4.58 -4.58 2.85
CA ALA A 123 -3.81 -5.75 3.25
C ALA A 123 -3.49 -5.75 4.75
N LEU A 124 -3.10 -4.59 5.31
CA LEU A 124 -2.83 -4.46 6.74
C LEU A 124 -4.10 -4.64 7.59
N THR A 125 -5.23 -4.07 7.15
CA THR A 125 -6.51 -4.20 7.85
C THR A 125 -6.96 -5.66 7.88
N HIS A 126 -6.93 -6.35 6.73
CA HIS A 126 -7.33 -7.75 6.61
C HIS A 126 -6.38 -8.67 7.37
N ALA A 127 -5.06 -8.44 7.30
CA ALA A 127 -4.07 -9.19 8.06
C ALA A 127 -4.31 -9.11 9.56
N GLN A 128 -4.61 -7.91 10.07
CA GLN A 128 -4.92 -7.74 11.50
C GLN A 128 -6.23 -8.44 11.90
N GLN A 129 -7.27 -8.39 11.07
CA GLN A 129 -8.51 -9.14 11.31
C GLN A 129 -8.27 -10.66 11.31
N ALA A 130 -7.38 -11.14 10.44
CA ALA A 130 -6.94 -12.53 10.38
C ALA A 130 -5.91 -12.91 11.47
N GLN A 131 -5.63 -12.01 12.43
CA GLN A 131 -4.65 -12.19 13.51
C GLN A 131 -3.23 -12.50 13.01
N VAL A 132 -2.90 -12.07 11.79
CA VAL A 132 -1.56 -12.17 11.20
C VAL A 132 -0.77 -10.97 11.70
N SER A 133 -0.01 -11.16 12.78
CA SER A 133 0.92 -10.21 13.44
C SER A 133 1.15 -8.88 12.71
N GLN A 134 0.26 -7.91 12.92
CA GLN A 134 0.45 -6.51 12.55
C GLN A 134 0.10 -5.62 13.74
N THR A 135 0.88 -4.56 13.94
CA THR A 135 0.62 -3.59 15.01
C THR A 135 -0.43 -2.58 14.54
N ALA A 136 -1.32 -2.18 15.45
CA ALA A 136 -2.30 -1.11 15.18
C ALA A 136 -1.60 0.19 14.74
N ASP A 137 -0.40 0.46 15.28
CA ASP A 137 0.44 1.60 14.91
C ASP A 137 0.81 1.60 13.42
N ARG A 138 1.18 0.43 12.86
CA ARG A 138 1.51 0.32 11.44
C ARG A 138 0.29 0.59 10.58
N VAL A 139 -0.87 0.07 10.94
CA VAL A 139 -2.14 0.33 10.21
C VAL A 139 -2.46 1.82 10.23
N LEU A 140 -2.35 2.46 11.40
CA LEU A 140 -2.61 3.90 11.54
C LEU A 140 -1.61 4.76 10.77
N ALA A 141 -0.32 4.42 10.78
CA ALA A 141 0.70 5.13 10.03
C ALA A 141 0.43 5.07 8.51
N THR A 142 0.11 3.89 7.99
CA THR A 142 -0.23 3.69 6.58
C THR A 142 -1.51 4.42 6.19
N ALA A 143 -2.55 4.39 7.03
CA ALA A 143 -3.79 5.11 6.77
C ALA A 143 -3.59 6.65 6.79
N LYS A 144 -2.76 7.17 7.71
CA LYS A 144 -2.36 8.59 7.71
C LYS A 144 -1.60 8.96 6.43
N ALA A 145 -0.73 8.08 5.93
CA ALA A 145 -0.03 8.32 4.67
C ALA A 145 -1.01 8.38 3.48
N LEU A 146 -2.00 7.48 3.41
CA LEU A 146 -3.07 7.54 2.41
C LEU A 146 -3.86 8.86 2.48
N TYR A 147 -4.21 9.29 3.69
CA TYR A 147 -4.92 10.54 3.91
C TYR A 147 -4.11 11.77 3.49
N ARG A 148 -2.80 11.78 3.67
CA ARG A 148 -1.94 12.87 3.17
C ARG A 148 -1.88 12.89 1.64
N LEU A 149 -1.91 11.73 0.99
CA LEU A 149 -1.90 11.63 -0.47
C LEU A 149 -3.21 12.08 -1.10
N SER A 150 -4.35 11.76 -0.48
CA SER A 150 -5.67 12.12 -1.02
C SER A 150 -6.67 12.39 0.11
N PRO A 151 -6.60 13.56 0.76
CA PRO A 151 -7.37 13.86 1.96
C PRO A 151 -8.88 13.90 1.71
N GLY A 152 -9.33 14.21 0.50
CA GLY A 152 -10.76 14.21 0.14
C GLY A 152 -11.29 12.88 -0.37
N SER A 153 -10.47 11.81 -0.43
CA SER A 153 -10.91 10.53 -0.99
C SER A 153 -11.67 9.68 0.04
N VAL A 154 -12.74 9.04 -0.43
CA VAL A 154 -13.51 8.04 0.33
C VAL A 154 -12.62 6.97 0.99
N PRO A 155 -11.67 6.31 0.28
CA PRO A 155 -10.77 5.32 0.91
C PRO A 155 -9.89 5.90 2.01
N ALA A 156 -9.38 7.13 1.86
CA ALA A 156 -8.52 7.76 2.87
C ALA A 156 -9.26 7.95 4.20
N HIS A 157 -10.47 8.50 4.16
CA HIS A 157 -11.31 8.66 5.34
C HIS A 157 -11.69 7.32 5.96
N TYR A 158 -12.00 6.31 5.14
CA TYR A 158 -12.39 4.98 5.58
C TYR A 158 -11.27 4.31 6.37
N TYR A 159 -10.09 4.15 5.76
CA TYR A 159 -8.98 3.45 6.40
C TYR A 159 -8.43 4.20 7.61
N LEU A 160 -8.44 5.54 7.61
CA LEU A 160 -8.04 6.33 8.77
C LEU A 160 -9.00 6.10 9.95
N SER A 161 -10.31 6.11 9.70
CA SER A 161 -11.33 5.88 10.72
C SER A 161 -11.28 4.45 11.25
N ARG A 162 -11.09 3.46 10.36
CA ARG A 162 -10.90 2.06 10.74
C ARG A 162 -9.65 1.86 11.60
N ALA A 163 -8.53 2.44 11.22
CA ALA A 163 -7.29 2.33 11.98
C ALA A 163 -7.39 2.94 13.39
N ARG A 164 -8.11 4.07 13.54
CA ARG A 164 -8.38 4.67 14.86
C ARG A 164 -9.24 3.76 15.73
N LEU A 165 -10.27 3.14 15.17
CA LEU A 165 -11.07 2.16 15.90
C LEU A 165 -10.20 0.99 16.38
N MET A 166 -9.35 0.45 15.50
CA MET A 166 -8.44 -0.65 15.84
C MET A 166 -7.44 -0.25 16.91
N GLU A 167 -6.85 0.95 16.83
CA GLU A 167 -5.97 1.49 17.88
C GLU A 167 -6.66 1.44 19.25
N ILE A 168 -7.91 1.92 19.33
CA ILE A 168 -8.68 1.97 20.57
C ILE A 168 -9.08 0.59 21.08
N GLN A 169 -9.47 -0.33 20.19
CA GLN A 169 -9.81 -1.71 20.54
C GLN A 169 -8.61 -2.50 21.07
N ASN A 170 -7.39 -2.17 20.62
CA ASN A 170 -6.17 -2.82 21.09
C ASN A 170 -5.53 -2.13 22.30
N MET A 171 -6.07 -0.99 22.77
CA MET A 171 -5.62 -0.42 24.03
C MET A 171 -5.95 -1.40 25.16
N PRO A 172 -4.99 -1.70 26.07
CA PRO A 172 -5.31 -2.43 27.29
C PRO A 172 -6.49 -1.75 27.97
N HIS A 173 -7.50 -2.53 28.36
CA HIS A 173 -8.76 -1.98 28.87
C HIS A 173 -8.48 -0.85 29.86
N PRO A 174 -8.96 0.37 29.59
CA PRO A 174 -8.72 1.49 30.47
C PRO A 174 -9.58 1.29 31.71
N HIS A 175 -9.05 0.56 32.70
CA HIS A 175 -9.69 0.33 34.00
C HIS A 175 -9.82 1.61 34.84
N GLY A 176 -9.40 2.77 34.30
CA GLY A 176 -9.51 4.09 34.91
C GLY A 176 -10.12 5.15 33.98
N THR A 177 -10.80 6.11 34.60
CA THR A 177 -11.42 7.27 33.92
C THR A 177 -10.43 8.08 33.08
N ALA A 178 -9.17 8.19 33.51
CA ALA A 178 -8.14 8.98 32.85
C ALA A 178 -7.80 8.52 31.42
N ALA A 179 -7.77 7.20 31.17
CA ALA A 179 -7.51 6.66 29.83
C ALA A 179 -8.79 6.53 28.99
N ARG A 180 -9.95 6.38 29.65
CA ARG A 180 -11.25 6.24 29.00
C ARG A 180 -11.74 7.53 28.33
N ILE A 181 -11.59 8.69 28.99
CA ILE A 181 -12.09 9.97 28.45
C ILE A 181 -11.45 10.32 27.10
N PRO A 182 -10.11 10.27 26.91
CA PRO A 182 -9.49 10.53 25.61
C PRO A 182 -9.93 9.52 24.53
N ALA A 183 -10.10 8.25 24.89
CA ALA A 183 -10.59 7.23 23.95
C ALA A 183 -12.03 7.53 23.50
N CYS A 184 -12.92 7.91 24.42
CA CYS A 184 -14.29 8.31 24.11
C CYS A 184 -14.33 9.54 23.20
N ILE A 185 -13.52 10.57 23.46
CA ILE A 185 -13.44 11.76 22.60
C ILE A 185 -13.01 11.37 21.18
N ARG A 186 -11.99 10.52 21.04
CA ARG A 186 -11.52 10.04 19.73
C ARG A 186 -12.57 9.22 19.00
N LEU A 187 -13.28 8.32 19.68
CA LEU A 187 -14.38 7.53 19.08
C LEU A 187 -15.54 8.41 18.65
N LYS A 188 -16.00 9.34 19.51
CA LYS A 188 -17.09 10.27 19.18
C LYS A 188 -16.76 11.08 17.93
N ARG A 189 -15.56 11.66 17.86
CA ARG A 189 -15.10 12.39 16.67
C ARG A 189 -15.06 11.52 15.42
N THR A 190 -14.49 10.32 15.52
CA THR A 190 -14.41 9.39 14.38
C THR A 190 -15.80 8.96 13.91
N THR A 191 -16.74 8.78 14.83
CA THR A 191 -18.14 8.46 14.53
C THR A 191 -18.81 9.61 13.80
N THR A 192 -18.65 10.85 14.27
CA THR A 192 -19.16 12.03 13.57
C THR A 192 -18.58 12.17 12.17
N ASP A 193 -17.26 11.96 12.00
CA ASP A 193 -16.61 12.01 10.67
C ASP A 193 -17.21 10.96 9.71
N VAL A 194 -17.43 9.72 10.18
CA VAL A 194 -18.01 8.61 9.40
C VAL A 194 -19.47 8.87 9.03
N LEU A 195 -20.29 9.30 10.00
CA LEU A 195 -21.70 9.61 9.75
C LEU A 195 -21.87 10.81 8.81
N SER A 196 -21.01 11.81 8.94
CA SER A 196 -20.99 12.95 8.01
C SER A 196 -20.70 12.49 6.58
N MET A 197 -19.74 11.58 6.37
CA MET A 197 -19.44 11.03 5.04
C MET A 197 -20.64 10.28 4.45
N ILE A 198 -21.32 9.45 5.26
CA ILE A 198 -22.53 8.72 4.84
C ILE A 198 -23.63 9.70 4.44
N GLN A 199 -23.93 10.69 5.29
CA GLN A 199 -24.98 11.68 5.03
C GLN A 199 -24.67 12.54 3.79
N SER A 200 -23.42 12.95 3.59
CA SER A 200 -23.03 13.68 2.38
C SER A 200 -23.23 12.83 1.13
N ALA A 201 -22.92 11.53 1.19
CA ALA A 201 -23.06 10.63 0.06
C ALA A 201 -24.52 10.32 -0.33
N GLU A 202 -25.47 10.42 0.60
CA GLU A 202 -26.91 10.30 0.29
C GLU A 202 -27.41 11.43 -0.61
N HIS A 203 -26.83 12.63 -0.47
CA HIS A 203 -27.23 13.80 -1.25
C HIS A 203 -26.43 13.90 -2.56
N GLN A 204 -25.12 13.67 -2.47
CA GLN A 204 -24.20 13.74 -3.60
C GLN A 204 -23.06 12.73 -3.38
N PRO A 205 -23.15 11.52 -3.94
CA PRO A 205 -22.17 10.47 -3.69
C PRO A 205 -20.78 10.90 -4.21
N PRO A 206 -19.75 10.91 -3.35
CA PRO A 206 -18.39 11.20 -3.79
C PRO A 206 -17.86 10.09 -4.71
N PRO A 207 -16.80 10.36 -5.51
CA PRO A 207 -16.18 9.33 -6.31
C PRO A 207 -15.80 8.10 -5.48
N GLN A 208 -16.06 6.91 -6.02
CA GLN A 208 -15.79 5.61 -5.39
C GLN A 208 -16.68 5.26 -4.18
N TRP A 209 -17.74 6.04 -3.89
CA TRP A 209 -18.68 5.76 -2.80
C TRP A 209 -19.22 4.33 -2.86
N ASP A 210 -19.68 3.86 -4.02
CA ASP A 210 -20.31 2.54 -4.16
C ASP A 210 -19.40 1.39 -3.71
N ARG A 211 -18.08 1.52 -3.92
CA ARG A 211 -17.09 0.51 -3.49
C ARG A 211 -16.94 0.44 -1.96
N PHE A 212 -17.37 1.47 -1.24
CA PHE A 212 -17.19 1.63 0.20
C PHE A 212 -18.49 1.79 0.98
N ALA A 213 -19.65 1.97 0.35
CA ALA A 213 -20.91 2.25 1.03
C ALA A 213 -21.21 1.23 2.14
N GLU A 214 -21.17 -0.07 1.82
CA GLU A 214 -21.35 -1.15 2.80
C GLU A 214 -20.28 -1.13 3.90
N LYS A 215 -19.03 -0.85 3.53
CA LYS A 215 -17.91 -0.77 4.48
C LYS A 215 -18.10 0.37 5.49
N TYR A 216 -18.63 1.52 5.05
CA TYR A 216 -18.96 2.63 5.94
C TYR A 216 -20.12 2.29 6.88
N GLN A 217 -21.16 1.62 6.40
CA GLN A 217 -22.26 1.16 7.26
C GLN A 217 -21.75 0.21 8.35
N ARG A 218 -20.92 -0.77 7.97
CA ARG A 218 -20.30 -1.68 8.94
C ARG A 218 -19.40 -0.95 9.92
N LEU A 219 -18.60 0.01 9.46
CA LEU A 219 -17.73 0.80 10.32
C LEU A 219 -18.52 1.66 11.32
N ALA A 220 -19.63 2.28 10.88
CA ALA A 220 -20.50 3.05 11.76
C ALA A 220 -21.09 2.18 12.87
N PHE A 221 -21.51 0.95 12.53
CA PHE A 221 -21.98 -0.03 13.50
C PHE A 221 -20.88 -0.40 14.51
N ASP A 222 -19.69 -0.81 14.05
CA ASP A 222 -18.58 -1.20 14.91
C ASP A 222 -18.12 -0.04 15.84
N LEU A 223 -18.21 1.21 15.37
CA LEU A 223 -17.93 2.41 16.18
C LEU A 223 -18.98 2.61 17.28
N GLY A 224 -20.26 2.38 16.97
CA GLY A 224 -21.35 2.43 17.95
C GLY A 224 -21.16 1.38 19.06
N GLU A 225 -20.80 0.14 18.69
CA GLU A 225 -20.47 -0.90 19.66
C GLU A 225 -19.30 -0.50 20.56
N ALA A 226 -18.23 0.07 19.97
CA ALA A 226 -17.06 0.53 20.74
C ALA A 226 -17.40 1.65 21.73
N LEU A 227 -18.25 2.60 21.35
CA LEU A 227 -18.74 3.65 22.25
C LEU A 227 -19.54 3.07 23.42
N GLY A 228 -20.38 2.06 23.14
CA GLY A 228 -21.16 1.34 24.15
C GLY A 228 -20.27 0.58 25.14
N MET A 229 -19.31 -0.20 24.63
CA MET A 229 -18.37 -0.97 25.45
C MET A 229 -17.55 -0.08 26.40
N LEU A 230 -17.14 1.10 25.94
CA LEU A 230 -16.39 2.07 26.77
C LEU A 230 -17.29 2.95 27.64
N ASN A 231 -18.62 2.75 27.64
CA ASN A 231 -19.58 3.59 28.37
C ASN A 231 -19.40 5.10 28.08
N CYS A 232 -19.14 5.42 26.81
CA CYS A 232 -18.97 6.81 26.35
C CYS A 232 -20.33 7.51 26.23
N ARG A 233 -20.92 7.90 27.36
CA ARG A 233 -22.11 8.76 27.41
C ARG A 233 -21.78 10.16 26.90
#